data_AF-A0A9E6RDJ1-F1
#
_entry.id   AF-A0A9E6RDJ1-F1
#
_cell.length_a   1.000
_cell.length_b   1.000
_cell.length_c   1.000
_cell.angle_alpha   90.00
_cell.angle_beta   90.00
_cell.angle_gamma   90.00
#
_symmetry.space_group_name_H-M   'P 1'
#
loop_
_entity.id
_entity.type
_entity.pdbx_description
1 polymer ?
#
loop_
_entity_poly.entity_id
_entity_poly.type
_entity_poly.pdbx_seq_one_letter_code
_entity_poly.pdbx_strand_id
1 'polypeptide(L)'
;MKRLVRTLAGALALMAIHALSPTGASPAAAQPAPSGDSFQGILTTVWGDPHRNSGAAGAIAFSLVYPDGTRVPLDIGPGLQNEAIRLTGKRVTVRGGASGAPGSQRIGATGLDVSGIEPQAEAIGERKVLFILLKFKGDPQTSHPVKYFTKLTNPLKPSKGVPATINGFFDKASYGKLKWSGKIAGGKWYTLPKARTDYADCGASSACFASHLNELGDDALALVRNDVDVNDFDNINFVFNNDLDCCAWGGGYSNGARFWGATWEPPWGQEASTYVHEMGHSLGLPHSGWRYFAYDSGHDEMSAGSRAATIQCGSYDSVNFGGPNTPIFCNEPGGGYIMAHQDHLGWIPAARKAVVSAKGTKTFSIEANALPLGGKLKLVVVCLAGEPCASSQSNGRFLTIEVKTRTAKFDGGVPSEGVVIHNVQMDRAPVSGACYFNDQSGWAMPYDAVPGDWNASSCSGEGLVNLAYAPGKTFNDAALGVKVEVLSRKGDVYKVRVTKSK
;
A
#
# COMPACT_ATOMS: atom_id res chain seq x y z
N MET A 1 -68.51 -11.14 41.81
CA MET A 1 -69.63 -11.09 40.84
C MET A 1 -70.42 -9.81 41.04
N LYS A 2 -70.34 -8.83 40.12
CA LYS A 2 -71.39 -7.83 39.79
C LYS A 2 -70.92 -6.86 38.68
N ARG A 3 -71.47 -7.14 37.49
CA ARG A 3 -71.90 -6.32 36.33
C ARG A 3 -71.50 -4.82 36.14
N LEU A 4 -71.09 -4.58 34.87
CA LEU A 4 -71.57 -3.62 33.84
C LEU A 4 -71.19 -2.10 33.80
N VAL A 5 -70.69 -1.73 32.60
CA VAL A 5 -71.10 -0.64 31.66
C VAL A 5 -70.29 0.68 31.56
N ARG A 6 -69.72 0.85 30.34
CA ARG A 6 -69.51 2.02 29.42
C ARG A 6 -68.88 3.31 30.01
N THR A 7 -68.02 4.05 29.31
CA THR A 7 -68.27 4.69 27.99
C THR A 7 -66.96 5.24 27.38
N LEU A 8 -66.87 5.22 26.05
CA LEU A 8 -65.86 5.89 25.22
C LEU A 8 -65.94 7.43 25.34
N ALA A 9 -64.78 8.09 25.29
CA ALA A 9 -64.63 9.41 24.69
C ALA A 9 -63.29 9.48 23.95
N GLY A 10 -63.35 9.66 22.64
CA GLY A 10 -62.19 9.81 21.77
C GLY A 10 -61.63 11.23 21.81
N ALA A 11 -60.30 11.34 21.71
CA ALA A 11 -59.61 12.57 21.39
C ALA A 11 -58.95 12.41 20.01
N LEU A 12 -59.45 13.19 19.05
CA LEU A 12 -58.91 13.33 17.70
C LEU A 12 -57.77 14.37 17.77
N ALA A 13 -56.52 13.96 17.53
CA ALA A 13 -55.40 14.88 17.40
C ALA A 13 -55.14 15.13 15.90
N LEU A 14 -55.36 16.36 15.45
CA LEU A 14 -54.90 16.86 14.14
C LEU A 14 -53.37 16.84 14.12
N MET A 15 -52.76 15.97 13.30
CA MET A 15 -51.36 16.13 12.89
C MET A 15 -51.31 17.00 11.63
N ALA A 16 -50.68 18.17 11.74
CA ALA A 16 -50.33 19.02 10.60
C ALA A 16 -49.10 18.43 9.89
N ILE A 17 -49.30 17.85 8.72
CA ILE A 17 -48.23 17.39 7.82
C ILE A 17 -47.57 18.65 7.22
N HIS A 18 -46.36 18.98 7.66
CA HIS A 18 -45.50 19.94 6.97
C HIS A 18 -44.82 19.21 5.80
N ALA A 19 -45.24 19.52 4.58
CA ALA A 19 -44.56 19.11 3.37
C ALA A 19 -43.21 19.85 3.28
N LEU A 20 -42.12 19.17 3.63
CA LEU A 20 -40.76 19.61 3.32
C LEU A 20 -40.55 19.44 1.82
N SER A 21 -40.50 20.56 1.09
CA SER A 21 -40.07 20.57 -0.31
C SER A 21 -38.61 20.10 -0.38
N PRO A 22 -38.26 19.18 -1.30
CA PRO A 22 -36.87 18.84 -1.53
C PRO A 22 -36.15 20.08 -2.07
N THR A 23 -35.17 20.58 -1.31
CA THR A 23 -34.21 21.54 -1.82
C THR A 23 -33.47 20.88 -2.98
N GLY A 24 -33.80 21.29 -4.20
CA GLY A 24 -33.13 20.81 -5.41
C GLY A 24 -31.64 21.07 -5.29
N ALA A 25 -30.84 20.00 -5.35
CA ALA A 25 -29.41 20.12 -5.57
C ALA A 25 -29.21 20.79 -6.93
N SER A 26 -28.62 21.99 -6.94
CA SER A 26 -28.18 22.61 -8.19
C SER A 26 -27.26 21.62 -8.92
N PRO A 27 -27.48 21.35 -10.22
CA PRO A 27 -26.54 20.56 -11.00
C PRO A 27 -25.16 21.22 -10.88
N ALA A 28 -24.15 20.44 -10.52
CA ALA A 28 -22.77 20.90 -10.54
C ALA A 28 -22.50 21.50 -11.92
N ALA A 29 -22.21 22.81 -11.97
CA ALA A 29 -21.88 23.47 -13.23
C ALA A 29 -20.73 22.69 -13.86
N ALA A 30 -20.94 22.19 -15.08
CA ALA A 30 -19.90 21.53 -15.84
C ALA A 30 -18.70 22.49 -15.90
N GLN A 31 -17.55 22.07 -15.34
CA GLN A 31 -16.32 22.84 -15.47
C GLN A 31 -16.02 22.99 -16.97
N PRO A 32 -15.68 24.19 -17.45
CA PRO A 32 -15.26 24.36 -18.84
C PRO A 32 -14.09 23.42 -19.14
N ALA A 33 -14.09 22.85 -20.34
CA ALA A 33 -12.97 22.04 -20.82
C ALA A 33 -11.65 22.81 -20.60
N PRO A 34 -10.60 22.18 -20.08
CA PRO A 34 -9.39 22.88 -19.67
C PRO A 34 -8.77 23.64 -20.86
N SER A 35 -8.86 24.97 -20.82
CA SER A 35 -8.13 25.86 -21.72
C SER A 35 -6.91 26.40 -20.97
N GLY A 36 -5.72 25.88 -21.24
CA GLY A 36 -4.45 26.35 -20.69
C GLY A 36 -3.56 25.26 -20.09
N ASP A 37 -2.51 25.69 -19.39
CA ASP A 37 -1.46 24.83 -18.83
C ASP A 37 -1.76 24.33 -17.41
N SER A 38 -3.05 24.22 -17.05
CA SER A 38 -3.51 23.89 -15.71
C SER A 38 -4.75 22.98 -15.73
N PHE A 39 -4.69 21.88 -14.98
CA PHE A 39 -5.68 20.80 -14.97
C PHE A 39 -6.04 20.43 -13.54
N GLN A 40 -7.32 20.32 -13.20
CA GLN A 40 -7.76 20.03 -11.84
C GLN A 40 -8.55 18.72 -11.78
N GLY A 41 -8.19 17.84 -10.83
CA GLY A 41 -8.86 16.55 -10.66
C GLY A 41 -8.34 15.79 -9.45
N ILE A 42 -8.71 14.52 -9.32
CA ILE A 42 -8.17 13.61 -8.30
C ILE A 42 -6.94 12.92 -8.89
N LEU A 43 -5.80 13.06 -8.22
CA LEU A 43 -4.59 12.34 -8.61
C LEU A 43 -4.71 10.86 -8.20
N THR A 44 -4.48 9.96 -9.13
CA THR A 44 -4.46 8.52 -8.87
C THR A 44 -3.10 7.96 -9.26
N THR A 45 -2.52 7.17 -8.36
CA THR A 45 -1.24 6.46 -8.58
C THR A 45 -1.50 4.97 -8.44
N VAL A 46 -0.90 4.18 -9.33
CA VAL A 46 -0.93 2.72 -9.27
C VAL A 46 0.49 2.19 -9.50
N TRP A 47 0.91 1.24 -8.69
CA TRP A 47 2.16 0.49 -8.78
C TRP A 47 1.86 -0.87 -9.37
N GLY A 48 2.76 -1.36 -10.22
CA GLY A 48 2.70 -2.66 -10.85
C GLY A 48 3.93 -3.46 -10.44
N ASP A 49 3.70 -4.49 -9.64
CA ASP A 49 4.71 -5.31 -8.99
C ASP A 49 4.88 -6.62 -9.74
N PRO A 50 6.04 -6.85 -10.38
CA PRO A 50 6.21 -7.96 -11.30
C PRO A 50 6.30 -9.30 -10.55
N HIS A 51 5.67 -10.33 -11.12
CA HIS A 51 5.90 -11.70 -10.70
C HIS A 51 7.40 -12.01 -10.81
N ARG A 52 7.98 -12.67 -9.80
CA ARG A 52 9.43 -12.96 -9.73
C ARG A 52 10.03 -13.65 -10.96
N ASN A 53 9.22 -14.39 -11.72
CA ASN A 53 9.65 -15.11 -12.93
C ASN A 53 9.29 -14.38 -14.23
N SER A 54 8.74 -13.16 -14.16
CA SER A 54 8.28 -12.42 -15.34
C SER A 54 9.41 -11.80 -16.15
N GLY A 55 10.54 -11.50 -15.50
CA GLY A 55 11.63 -10.71 -16.08
C GLY A 55 11.26 -9.25 -16.37
N ALA A 56 10.06 -8.81 -15.97
CA ALA A 56 9.60 -7.45 -16.16
C ALA A 56 10.07 -6.51 -15.06
N ALA A 57 10.11 -5.22 -15.38
CA ALA A 57 10.53 -4.16 -14.47
C ALA A 57 9.41 -3.60 -13.57
N GLY A 58 8.18 -4.10 -13.68
CA GLY A 58 7.04 -3.40 -13.07
C GLY A 58 6.77 -2.03 -13.69
N ALA A 59 5.88 -1.24 -13.08
CA ALA A 59 5.57 0.12 -13.54
C ALA A 59 4.93 0.97 -12.45
N ILE A 60 4.97 2.29 -12.62
CA ILE A 60 4.17 3.24 -11.85
C ILE A 60 3.39 4.08 -12.85
N ALA A 61 2.08 4.16 -12.64
CA ALA A 61 1.19 4.90 -13.52
C ALA A 61 0.48 6.00 -12.72
N PHE A 62 0.48 7.20 -13.30
CA PHE A 62 -0.22 8.36 -12.75
C PHE A 62 -1.35 8.74 -13.69
N SER A 63 -2.49 9.11 -13.11
CA SER A 63 -3.61 9.67 -13.86
C SER A 63 -4.33 10.75 -13.07
N LEU A 64 -4.92 11.70 -13.79
CA LEU A 64 -5.81 12.70 -13.24
C LEU A 64 -7.24 12.34 -13.62
N VAL A 65 -8.12 12.26 -12.62
CA VAL A 65 -9.55 11.97 -12.82
C VAL A 65 -10.36 13.23 -12.59
N TYR A 66 -11.07 13.66 -13.63
CA TYR A 66 -11.93 14.83 -13.60
C TYR A 66 -13.29 14.53 -12.94
N PRO A 67 -14.03 15.56 -12.49
CA PRO A 67 -15.34 15.37 -11.87
C PRO A 67 -16.37 14.65 -12.74
N ASP A 68 -16.25 14.73 -14.07
CA ASP A 68 -17.12 14.05 -15.04
C ASP A 68 -16.75 12.56 -15.24
N GLY A 69 -15.70 12.08 -14.56
CA GLY A 69 -15.19 10.72 -14.67
C GLY A 69 -14.13 10.54 -15.77
N THR A 70 -13.87 11.55 -16.59
CA THR A 70 -12.81 11.50 -17.60
C THR A 70 -11.45 11.32 -16.91
N ARG A 71 -10.63 10.41 -17.42
CA ARG A 71 -9.30 10.10 -16.89
C ARG A 71 -8.23 10.43 -17.92
N VAL A 72 -7.19 11.14 -17.50
CA VAL A 72 -6.06 11.51 -18.36
C VAL A 72 -4.75 11.02 -17.75
N PRO A 73 -3.96 10.19 -18.46
CA PRO A 73 -2.63 9.80 -18.01
C PRO A 73 -1.72 11.00 -17.78
N LEU A 74 -0.91 10.93 -16.74
CA LEU A 74 0.10 11.94 -16.42
C LEU A 74 1.49 11.39 -16.69
N ASP A 75 2.28 12.16 -17.42
CA ASP A 75 3.73 11.96 -17.54
C ASP A 75 4.40 12.77 -16.41
N ILE A 76 4.70 12.09 -15.30
CA ILE A 76 5.34 12.67 -14.12
C ILE A 76 6.85 12.41 -14.19
N GLY A 77 7.64 13.47 -14.33
CA GLY A 77 9.10 13.37 -14.30
C GLY A 77 9.64 12.97 -12.92
N PRO A 78 10.86 12.39 -12.84
CA PRO A 78 11.46 11.90 -11.59
C PRO A 78 11.44 12.90 -10.42
N GLY A 79 11.61 14.20 -10.69
CA GLY A 79 11.61 15.24 -9.66
C GLY A 79 10.26 15.48 -8.97
N LEU A 80 9.15 15.04 -9.58
CA LEU A 80 7.79 15.22 -9.06
C LEU A 80 7.15 13.92 -8.56
N GLN A 81 7.77 12.75 -8.82
CA GLN A 81 7.15 11.45 -8.53
C GLN A 81 6.79 11.29 -7.05
N ASN A 82 7.68 11.58 -6.11
CA ASN A 82 7.37 11.46 -4.68
C ASN A 82 6.27 12.40 -4.23
N GLU A 83 6.22 13.60 -4.81
CA GLU A 83 5.12 14.52 -4.56
C GLU A 83 3.81 13.94 -5.06
N ALA A 84 3.78 13.44 -6.30
CA ALA A 84 2.62 12.77 -6.87
C ALA A 84 2.14 11.61 -5.98
N ILE A 85 3.05 10.75 -5.52
CA ILE A 85 2.75 9.61 -4.64
C ILE A 85 2.04 10.08 -3.36
N ARG A 86 2.57 11.10 -2.68
CA ARG A 86 1.97 11.65 -1.44
C ARG A 86 0.62 12.35 -1.68
N LEU A 87 0.35 12.75 -2.92
CA LEU A 87 -0.89 13.42 -3.32
C LEU A 87 -1.92 12.45 -3.91
N THR A 88 -1.63 11.15 -3.95
CA THR A 88 -2.58 10.12 -4.39
C THR A 88 -3.89 10.20 -3.61
N GLY A 89 -5.01 10.14 -4.32
CA GLY A 89 -6.37 10.25 -3.80
C GLY A 89 -6.79 11.67 -3.44
N LYS A 90 -5.90 12.66 -3.54
CA LYS A 90 -6.21 14.06 -3.25
C LYS A 90 -6.64 14.80 -4.50
N ARG A 91 -7.44 15.84 -4.30
CA ARG A 91 -7.72 16.82 -5.34
C ARG A 91 -6.50 17.70 -5.55
N VAL A 92 -5.98 17.72 -6.77
CA VAL A 92 -4.78 18.49 -7.15
C VAL A 92 -5.07 19.40 -8.33
N THR A 93 -4.24 20.43 -8.44
CA THR A 93 -4.03 21.18 -9.68
C THR A 93 -2.68 20.74 -10.26
N VAL A 94 -2.71 20.16 -11.45
CA VAL A 94 -1.53 19.79 -12.25
C VAL A 94 -1.22 20.95 -13.18
N ARG A 95 0.01 21.45 -13.15
CA ARG A 95 0.53 22.40 -14.15
C ARG A 95 1.31 21.64 -15.20
N GLY A 96 1.17 22.00 -16.48
CA GLY A 96 1.84 21.26 -17.55
C GLY A 96 1.24 21.48 -18.93
N GLY A 97 1.75 20.74 -19.92
CA GLY A 97 1.23 20.75 -21.29
C GLY A 97 0.43 19.49 -21.59
N ALA A 98 -0.73 19.64 -22.22
CA ALA A 98 -1.44 18.52 -22.81
C ALA A 98 -0.89 18.19 -24.21
N SER A 99 -0.79 16.90 -24.52
CA SER A 99 -0.41 16.41 -25.84
C SER A 99 -1.29 15.22 -26.24
N GLY A 100 -1.32 14.88 -27.53
CA GLY A 100 -2.18 13.81 -28.07
C GLY A 100 -3.51 14.31 -28.65
N ALA A 101 -4.22 13.41 -29.33
CA ALA A 101 -5.54 13.70 -29.89
C ALA A 101 -6.63 13.56 -28.81
N PRO A 102 -7.84 14.11 -29.02
CA PRO A 102 -8.97 13.83 -28.16
C PRO A 102 -9.17 12.31 -28.00
N GLY A 103 -9.21 11.82 -26.75
CA GLY A 103 -9.29 10.40 -26.43
C GLY A 103 -7.94 9.67 -26.25
N SER A 104 -6.82 10.29 -26.63
CA SER A 104 -5.46 9.80 -26.37
C SER A 104 -4.58 10.86 -25.68
N GLN A 105 -5.23 11.86 -25.08
CA GLN A 105 -4.58 12.98 -24.42
C GLN A 105 -3.73 12.50 -23.24
N ARG A 106 -2.56 13.11 -23.07
CA ARG A 106 -1.67 12.96 -21.91
C ARG A 106 -1.26 14.33 -21.41
N ILE A 107 -0.97 14.46 -20.11
CA ILE A 107 -0.48 15.71 -19.53
C ILE A 107 0.96 15.48 -19.03
N GLY A 108 1.91 16.23 -19.60
CA GLY A 108 3.27 16.32 -19.08
C GLY A 108 3.31 17.29 -17.90
N ALA A 109 3.41 16.77 -16.68
CA ALA A 109 3.35 17.60 -15.48
C ALA A 109 4.67 18.31 -15.20
N THR A 110 4.60 19.61 -14.93
CA THR A 110 5.71 20.46 -14.50
C THR A 110 5.54 20.97 -13.07
N GLY A 111 4.37 20.78 -12.46
CA GLY A 111 4.12 21.07 -11.04
C GLY A 111 2.80 20.47 -10.55
N LEU A 112 2.73 20.23 -9.24
CA LEU A 112 1.55 19.69 -8.55
C LEU A 112 1.24 20.57 -7.35
N ASP A 113 -0.01 21.01 -7.24
CA ASP A 113 -0.48 21.79 -6.09
C ASP A 113 -1.70 21.10 -5.47
N VAL A 114 -1.77 21.01 -4.14
CA VAL A 114 -2.98 20.52 -3.47
C VAL A 114 -4.08 21.57 -3.59
N SER A 115 -5.26 21.14 -4.06
CA SER A 115 -6.44 22.01 -4.05
C SER A 115 -7.05 22.01 -2.64
N GLY A 116 -6.51 22.85 -1.76
CA GLY A 116 -6.97 22.98 -0.37
C GLY A 116 -6.01 22.42 0.68
N ILE A 117 -6.37 22.58 1.96
CA ILE A 117 -5.60 22.04 3.09
C ILE A 117 -6.25 20.72 3.48
N GLU A 118 -5.81 19.61 2.90
CA GLU A 118 -6.16 18.28 3.39
C GLU A 118 -4.98 17.68 4.16
N PRO A 119 -5.08 17.60 5.51
CA PRO A 119 -4.14 16.86 6.31
C PRO A 119 -4.02 15.43 5.76
N GLN A 120 -2.82 14.88 5.78
CA GLN A 120 -2.68 13.46 5.54
C GLN A 120 -3.41 12.69 6.66
N ALA A 121 -4.44 11.94 6.29
CA ALA A 121 -5.20 11.16 7.25
C ALA A 121 -4.36 9.97 7.73
N GLU A 122 -4.31 9.76 9.06
CA GLU A 122 -3.73 8.55 9.63
C GLU A 122 -4.51 7.31 9.15
N ALA A 123 -3.81 6.20 8.94
CA ALA A 123 -4.43 4.94 8.53
C ALA A 123 -4.93 4.17 9.76
N ILE A 124 -5.95 4.70 10.43
CA ILE A 124 -6.54 4.12 11.65
C ILE A 124 -8.03 3.81 11.46
N GLY A 125 -8.59 3.02 12.37
CA GLY A 125 -9.99 2.60 12.37
C GLY A 125 -10.22 1.30 11.61
N GLU A 126 -11.48 1.04 11.26
CA GLU A 126 -11.86 -0.09 10.41
C GLU A 126 -11.99 0.40 8.96
N ARG A 127 -11.30 -0.28 8.04
CA ARG A 127 -11.43 -0.08 6.59
C ARG A 127 -12.32 -1.16 6.01
N LYS A 128 -13.37 -0.74 5.30
CA LYS A 128 -14.26 -1.64 4.58
C LYS A 128 -13.72 -1.88 3.17
N VAL A 129 -13.58 -3.15 2.79
CA VAL A 129 -13.08 -3.56 1.47
C VAL A 129 -14.14 -4.32 0.72
N LEU A 130 -14.33 -3.95 -0.54
CA LEU A 130 -15.09 -4.75 -1.47
C LEU A 130 -14.13 -5.63 -2.29
N PHE A 131 -14.33 -6.94 -2.25
CA PHE A 131 -13.70 -7.87 -3.19
C PHE A 131 -14.66 -8.13 -4.34
N ILE A 132 -14.20 -7.84 -5.57
CA ILE A 132 -14.94 -8.14 -6.80
C ILE A 132 -14.18 -9.24 -7.53
N LEU A 133 -14.77 -10.44 -7.57
CA LEU A 133 -14.16 -11.59 -8.22
C LEU A 133 -14.57 -11.63 -9.70
N LEU A 134 -13.60 -11.56 -10.61
CA LEU A 134 -13.78 -11.27 -12.03
C LEU A 134 -13.20 -12.38 -12.90
N LYS A 135 -14.02 -12.86 -13.84
CA LYS A 135 -13.62 -13.75 -14.91
C LYS A 135 -13.55 -12.99 -16.22
N PHE A 136 -12.48 -13.14 -16.98
CA PHE A 136 -12.48 -12.68 -18.37
C PHE A 136 -13.55 -13.43 -19.19
N LYS A 137 -14.14 -12.76 -20.18
CA LYS A 137 -15.10 -13.42 -21.09
C LYS A 137 -14.41 -14.57 -21.82
N GLY A 138 -15.07 -15.72 -21.87
CA GLY A 138 -14.53 -16.91 -22.50
C GLY A 138 -13.58 -17.73 -21.63
N ASP A 139 -13.18 -17.23 -20.45
CA ASP A 139 -12.40 -17.98 -19.47
C ASP A 139 -13.30 -18.40 -18.28
N PRO A 140 -13.75 -19.68 -18.23
CA PRO A 140 -14.65 -20.13 -17.17
C PRO A 140 -13.95 -20.42 -15.85
N GLN A 141 -12.62 -20.43 -15.81
CA GLN A 141 -11.85 -20.91 -14.66
C GLN A 141 -12.00 -19.97 -13.45
N THR A 142 -11.71 -20.52 -12.27
CA THR A 142 -11.57 -19.76 -11.03
C THR A 142 -10.36 -20.28 -10.26
N SER A 143 -9.40 -19.40 -9.97
CA SER A 143 -8.18 -19.70 -9.20
C SER A 143 -8.47 -20.25 -7.80
N HIS A 144 -9.50 -19.71 -7.16
CA HIS A 144 -9.95 -20.11 -5.83
C HIS A 144 -11.48 -20.10 -5.69
N PRO A 145 -12.06 -20.95 -4.83
CA PRO A 145 -13.48 -20.88 -4.50
C PRO A 145 -13.77 -19.60 -3.70
N VAL A 146 -14.97 -19.01 -3.82
CA VAL A 146 -15.37 -17.77 -3.12
C VAL A 146 -15.03 -17.77 -1.62
N LYS A 147 -15.25 -18.90 -0.94
CA LYS A 147 -14.95 -19.09 0.50
C LYS A 147 -13.48 -18.87 0.88
N TYR A 148 -12.56 -18.99 -0.07
CA TYR A 148 -11.15 -18.72 0.12
C TYR A 148 -10.93 -17.24 0.46
N PHE A 149 -11.54 -16.32 -0.30
CA PHE A 149 -11.38 -14.88 -0.10
C PHE A 149 -11.94 -14.43 1.25
N THR A 150 -13.07 -15.00 1.69
CA THR A 150 -13.58 -14.75 3.06
C THR A 150 -12.59 -15.18 4.14
N LYS A 151 -11.90 -16.31 3.96
CA LYS A 151 -10.87 -16.79 4.90
C LYS A 151 -9.59 -15.96 4.85
N LEU A 152 -9.22 -15.46 3.67
CA LEU A 152 -8.05 -14.63 3.46
C LEU A 152 -8.22 -13.24 4.08
N THR A 153 -9.39 -12.63 3.91
CA THR A 153 -9.58 -11.22 4.28
C THR A 153 -9.93 -10.99 5.75
N ASN A 154 -10.96 -11.67 6.29
CA ASN A 154 -11.62 -11.24 7.53
C ASN A 154 -11.05 -11.77 8.85
N PRO A 155 -10.68 -13.06 8.98
CA PRO A 155 -10.22 -13.58 10.26
C PRO A 155 -8.92 -12.90 10.72
N LEU A 156 -8.72 -12.74 12.03
CA LEU A 156 -7.43 -12.29 12.58
C LEU A 156 -6.38 -13.41 12.61
N LYS A 157 -6.80 -14.66 12.40
CA LYS A 157 -5.95 -15.85 12.54
C LYS A 157 -5.99 -16.70 11.26
N PRO A 158 -4.89 -17.41 10.95
CA PRO A 158 -4.83 -18.28 9.78
C PRO A 158 -5.84 -19.42 9.84
N SER A 159 -6.08 -20.06 8.69
CA SER A 159 -6.88 -21.27 8.60
C SER A 159 -6.30 -22.24 7.57
N LYS A 160 -6.82 -23.48 7.49
CA LYS A 160 -6.31 -24.46 6.51
C LYS A 160 -6.38 -23.90 5.08
N GLY A 161 -5.22 -23.88 4.41
CA GLY A 161 -5.05 -23.35 3.05
C GLY A 161 -4.79 -21.85 2.97
N VAL A 162 -4.74 -21.14 4.10
CA VAL A 162 -4.51 -19.69 4.21
C VAL A 162 -3.53 -19.45 5.37
N PRO A 163 -2.21 -19.33 5.10
CA PRO A 163 -1.17 -19.31 6.15
C PRO A 163 -1.14 -17.99 6.92
N ALA A 164 -1.68 -16.92 6.34
CA ALA A 164 -1.90 -15.62 6.95
C ALA A 164 -3.16 -14.97 6.39
N THR A 165 -3.69 -13.99 7.11
CA THR A 165 -4.86 -13.22 6.70
C THR A 165 -4.54 -11.75 6.63
N ILE A 166 -5.24 -11.03 5.76
CA ILE A 166 -5.04 -9.59 5.54
C ILE A 166 -5.38 -8.82 6.82
N ASN A 167 -6.56 -9.05 7.41
CA ASN A 167 -6.94 -8.40 8.67
C ASN A 167 -5.99 -8.78 9.81
N GLY A 168 -5.53 -10.04 9.87
CA GLY A 168 -4.55 -10.46 10.88
C GLY A 168 -3.21 -9.73 10.77
N PHE A 169 -2.72 -9.49 9.53
CA PHE A 169 -1.52 -8.69 9.30
C PHE A 169 -1.69 -7.27 9.78
N PHE A 170 -2.71 -6.56 9.29
CA PHE A 170 -2.87 -5.13 9.60
C PHE A 170 -3.23 -4.89 11.07
N ASP A 171 -4.07 -5.73 11.69
CA ASP A 171 -4.36 -5.63 13.13
C ASP A 171 -3.07 -5.78 13.94
N LYS A 172 -2.20 -6.73 13.59
CA LYS A 172 -0.95 -6.95 14.31
C LYS A 172 0.10 -5.87 14.03
N ALA A 173 0.34 -5.53 12.77
CA ALA A 173 1.34 -4.54 12.36
C ALA A 173 1.00 -3.12 12.83
N SER A 174 -0.30 -2.79 12.96
CA SER A 174 -0.77 -1.49 13.45
C SER A 174 -1.01 -1.45 14.96
N TYR A 175 -0.75 -2.55 15.67
CA TYR A 175 -1.06 -2.68 17.10
C TYR A 175 -2.54 -2.49 17.45
N GLY A 176 -3.42 -2.98 16.59
CA GLY A 176 -4.87 -2.91 16.71
C GLY A 176 -5.48 -1.56 16.32
N LYS A 177 -4.69 -0.63 15.77
CA LYS A 177 -5.17 0.67 15.32
C LYS A 177 -5.89 0.62 13.96
N LEU A 178 -5.52 -0.32 13.11
CA LEU A 178 -6.14 -0.55 11.81
C LEU A 178 -6.72 -1.96 11.76
N LYS A 179 -7.99 -2.04 11.37
CA LYS A 179 -8.68 -3.30 11.07
C LYS A 179 -9.20 -3.27 9.65
N TRP A 180 -9.31 -4.44 9.05
CA TRP A 180 -9.82 -4.62 7.70
C TRP A 180 -11.04 -5.53 7.71
N SER A 181 -12.05 -5.14 6.93
CA SER A 181 -13.35 -5.79 6.89
C SER A 181 -13.77 -5.98 5.44
N GLY A 182 -13.53 -7.17 4.92
CA GLY A 182 -13.78 -7.54 3.53
C GLY A 182 -15.17 -8.12 3.29
N LYS A 183 -15.86 -7.63 2.26
CA LYS A 183 -17.09 -8.20 1.72
C LYS A 183 -16.85 -8.66 0.30
N ILE A 184 -17.31 -9.87 -0.04
CA ILE A 184 -17.28 -10.37 -1.41
C ILE A 184 -18.57 -9.95 -2.12
N ALA A 185 -18.47 -9.20 -3.22
CA ALA A 185 -19.62 -8.73 -3.98
C ALA A 185 -20.51 -9.90 -4.42
N GLY A 186 -21.78 -9.93 -4.00
CA GLY A 186 -22.76 -10.96 -4.36
C GLY A 186 -22.37 -12.42 -4.04
N GLY A 187 -21.27 -12.66 -3.31
CA GLY A 187 -20.79 -14.00 -2.99
C GLY A 187 -20.48 -14.89 -4.21
N LYS A 188 -20.12 -14.30 -5.35
CA LYS A 188 -19.93 -15.01 -6.64
C LYS A 188 -18.80 -14.40 -7.46
N TRP A 189 -18.40 -15.12 -8.51
CA TRP A 189 -17.56 -14.58 -9.58
C TRP A 189 -18.46 -13.96 -10.67
N TYR A 190 -18.10 -12.78 -11.15
CA TYR A 190 -18.74 -12.10 -12.28
C TYR A 190 -17.93 -12.35 -13.55
N THR A 191 -18.58 -12.25 -14.71
CA THR A 191 -17.92 -12.34 -16.00
C THR A 191 -17.84 -10.95 -16.61
N LEU A 192 -16.61 -10.49 -16.86
CA LEU A 192 -16.31 -9.25 -17.57
C LEU A 192 -16.89 -9.28 -19.00
N PRO A 193 -17.23 -8.12 -19.58
CA PRO A 193 -17.83 -8.05 -20.91
C PRO A 193 -16.88 -8.41 -22.06
N LYS A 194 -15.57 -8.39 -21.82
CA LYS A 194 -14.52 -8.58 -22.82
C LYS A 194 -13.58 -9.72 -22.46
N ALA A 195 -12.94 -10.32 -23.48
CA ALA A 195 -11.86 -11.27 -23.25
C ALA A 195 -10.62 -10.53 -22.73
N ARG A 196 -9.65 -11.24 -22.16
CA ARG A 196 -8.41 -10.63 -21.65
C ARG A 196 -7.69 -9.81 -22.73
N THR A 197 -7.51 -10.38 -23.91
CA THR A 197 -6.82 -9.77 -25.06
C THR A 197 -7.53 -8.53 -25.62
N ASP A 198 -8.84 -8.40 -25.37
CA ASP A 198 -9.62 -7.22 -25.77
C ASP A 198 -9.38 -6.02 -24.84
N TYR A 199 -8.92 -6.26 -23.60
CA TYR A 199 -8.42 -5.19 -22.73
C TYR A 199 -6.96 -4.88 -23.04
N ALA A 200 -6.10 -5.90 -23.00
CA ALA A 200 -4.72 -5.78 -23.41
C ALA A 200 -4.15 -7.12 -23.87
N ASP A 201 -3.38 -7.09 -24.95
CA ASP A 201 -2.74 -8.26 -25.55
C ASP A 201 -1.23 -8.25 -25.30
N CYS A 202 -0.83 -8.49 -24.05
CA CYS A 202 0.58 -8.64 -23.68
C CYS A 202 0.81 -9.86 -22.79
N GLY A 203 2.08 -10.29 -22.66
CA GLY A 203 2.49 -11.40 -21.79
C GLY A 203 3.13 -10.93 -20.48
N ALA A 204 3.82 -11.85 -19.79
CA ALA A 204 4.49 -11.56 -18.52
C ALA A 204 5.61 -10.52 -18.59
N SER A 205 6.23 -10.28 -19.75
CA SER A 205 7.46 -9.48 -19.86
C SER A 205 7.24 -7.96 -19.88
N SER A 206 6.02 -7.47 -19.68
CA SER A 206 5.69 -6.04 -19.74
C SER A 206 4.57 -5.68 -18.78
N ALA A 207 4.46 -4.40 -18.44
CA ALA A 207 3.43 -3.85 -17.55
C ALA A 207 2.31 -3.12 -18.34
N CYS A 208 1.75 -3.79 -19.35
CA CYS A 208 0.86 -3.15 -20.33
C CYS A 208 -0.55 -2.84 -19.79
N PHE A 209 -1.03 -3.57 -18.77
CA PHE A 209 -2.36 -3.37 -18.21
C PHE A 209 -2.49 -2.04 -17.46
N ALA A 210 -1.39 -1.37 -17.13
CA ALA A 210 -1.37 -0.06 -16.46
C ALA A 210 -2.39 0.94 -17.04
N SER A 211 -2.49 0.98 -18.38
CA SER A 211 -3.39 1.90 -19.09
C SER A 211 -4.86 1.44 -19.16
N HIS A 212 -5.13 0.18 -18.80
CA HIS A 212 -6.44 -0.48 -18.89
C HIS A 212 -7.06 -0.82 -17.53
N LEU A 213 -6.35 -0.65 -16.41
CA LEU A 213 -6.86 -0.91 -15.06
C LEU A 213 -8.15 -0.13 -14.76
N ASN A 214 -8.22 1.09 -15.28
CA ASN A 214 -9.35 1.99 -15.15
C ASN A 214 -10.61 1.47 -15.86
N GLU A 215 -10.45 0.88 -17.04
CA GLU A 215 -11.52 0.29 -17.82
C GLU A 215 -12.02 -1.02 -17.17
N LEU A 216 -11.08 -1.85 -16.70
CA LEU A 216 -11.40 -3.04 -15.90
C LEU A 216 -12.20 -2.69 -14.64
N GLY A 217 -11.78 -1.61 -13.96
CA GLY A 217 -12.48 -1.09 -12.78
C GLY A 217 -13.90 -0.65 -13.09
N ASP A 218 -14.11 0.10 -14.17
CA ASP A 218 -15.44 0.56 -14.59
C ASP A 218 -16.38 -0.61 -14.92
N ASP A 219 -15.88 -1.57 -15.70
CA ASP A 219 -16.64 -2.78 -16.06
C ASP A 219 -16.98 -3.63 -14.82
N ALA A 220 -16.05 -3.74 -13.87
CA ALA A 220 -16.28 -4.41 -12.60
C ALA A 220 -17.35 -3.72 -11.74
N LEU A 221 -17.32 -2.38 -11.63
CA LEU A 221 -18.34 -1.63 -10.90
C LEU A 221 -19.73 -1.79 -11.54
N ALA A 222 -19.80 -1.78 -12.87
CA ALA A 222 -21.05 -1.96 -13.60
C ALA A 222 -21.70 -3.32 -13.32
N LEU A 223 -20.89 -4.37 -13.13
CA LEU A 223 -21.35 -5.73 -12.84
C LEU A 223 -21.92 -5.89 -11.43
N VAL A 224 -21.38 -5.17 -10.43
CA VAL A 224 -21.75 -5.36 -9.02
C VAL A 224 -22.81 -4.38 -8.50
N ARG A 225 -23.18 -3.36 -9.29
CA ARG A 225 -24.05 -2.24 -8.87
C ARG A 225 -25.42 -2.65 -8.30
N ASN A 226 -25.92 -3.84 -8.66
CA ASN A 226 -27.19 -4.37 -8.15
C ASN A 226 -27.03 -5.21 -6.87
N ASP A 227 -25.81 -5.64 -6.55
CA ASP A 227 -25.50 -6.55 -5.43
C ASP A 227 -24.93 -5.79 -4.21
N VAL A 228 -24.29 -4.63 -4.43
CA VAL A 228 -23.69 -3.78 -3.38
C VAL A 228 -23.71 -2.30 -3.76
N ASP A 229 -23.80 -1.41 -2.77
CA ASP A 229 -23.40 -0.01 -2.95
C ASP A 229 -21.89 0.10 -2.75
N VAL A 230 -21.17 0.42 -3.81
CA VAL A 230 -19.70 0.51 -3.81
C VAL A 230 -19.17 1.71 -3.01
N ASN A 231 -20.03 2.69 -2.71
CA ASN A 231 -19.66 3.86 -1.91
C ASN A 231 -19.61 3.55 -0.40
N ASP A 232 -20.13 2.41 0.04
CA ASP A 232 -20.05 1.95 1.43
C ASP A 232 -18.63 1.46 1.82
N PHE A 233 -17.69 1.44 0.87
CA PHE A 233 -16.36 0.87 1.03
C PHE A 233 -15.26 1.92 0.88
N ASP A 234 -14.18 1.72 1.62
CA ASP A 234 -12.95 2.52 1.55
C ASP A 234 -12.02 2.02 0.43
N ASN A 235 -12.04 0.70 0.20
CA ASN A 235 -11.14 0.02 -0.73
C ASN A 235 -11.85 -0.98 -1.63
N ILE A 236 -11.28 -1.24 -2.81
CA ILE A 236 -11.78 -2.23 -3.76
C ILE A 236 -10.64 -3.14 -4.22
N ASN A 237 -10.77 -4.44 -3.99
CA ASN A 237 -9.84 -5.44 -4.50
C ASN A 237 -10.48 -6.11 -5.72
N PHE A 238 -9.96 -5.81 -6.90
CA PHE A 238 -10.33 -6.45 -8.16
C PHE A 238 -9.54 -7.75 -8.30
N VAL A 239 -10.23 -8.89 -8.31
CA VAL A 239 -9.61 -10.21 -8.25
C VAL A 239 -9.83 -10.94 -9.57
N PHE A 240 -8.77 -11.27 -10.30
CA PHE A 240 -8.88 -11.81 -11.66
C PHE A 240 -8.68 -13.32 -11.70
N ASN A 241 -9.39 -14.02 -12.58
CA ASN A 241 -9.27 -15.46 -12.72
C ASN A 241 -8.04 -15.93 -13.52
N ASN A 242 -7.35 -15.00 -14.20
CA ASN A 242 -6.17 -15.26 -14.99
C ASN A 242 -5.17 -14.10 -14.88
N ASP A 243 -3.99 -14.29 -15.44
CA ASP A 243 -2.95 -13.28 -15.44
C ASP A 243 -3.41 -11.97 -16.08
N LEU A 244 -2.99 -10.84 -15.52
CA LEU A 244 -3.08 -9.54 -16.16
C LEU A 244 -1.90 -9.40 -17.11
N ASP A 245 -0.74 -9.00 -16.60
CA ASP A 245 0.52 -8.89 -17.32
C ASP A 245 1.67 -9.39 -16.44
N CYS A 246 2.78 -8.66 -16.33
CA CYS A 246 3.78 -8.94 -15.33
C CYS A 246 3.22 -8.98 -13.91
N CYS A 247 2.15 -8.22 -13.63
CA CYS A 247 2.08 -7.53 -12.37
C CYS A 247 0.80 -7.79 -11.58
N ALA A 248 0.96 -7.84 -10.27
CA ALA A 248 -0.08 -7.44 -9.34
C ALA A 248 -0.04 -5.91 -9.27
N TRP A 249 -1.18 -5.28 -9.07
CA TRP A 249 -1.24 -3.83 -9.04
C TRP A 249 -1.90 -3.32 -7.77
N GLY A 250 -1.39 -2.23 -7.23
CA GLY A 250 -1.86 -1.63 -5.99
C GLY A 250 -1.81 -0.11 -6.05
N GLY A 251 -2.61 0.56 -5.22
CA GLY A 251 -2.66 2.01 -5.15
C GLY A 251 -4.08 2.53 -5.05
N GLY A 252 -4.53 3.26 -6.07
CA GLY A 252 -5.84 3.89 -6.06
C GLY A 252 -6.65 3.68 -7.33
N TYR A 253 -7.96 3.83 -7.20
CA TYR A 253 -8.92 3.85 -8.29
C TYR A 253 -9.90 5.00 -8.07
N SER A 254 -10.11 5.82 -9.09
CA SER A 254 -11.10 6.90 -9.03
C SER A 254 -12.15 6.75 -10.12
N ASN A 255 -13.41 7.00 -9.78
CA ASN A 255 -14.50 7.14 -10.74
C ASN A 255 -15.29 8.41 -10.38
N GLY A 256 -15.22 9.41 -11.26
CA GLY A 256 -15.73 10.76 -11.00
C GLY A 256 -15.06 11.39 -9.77
N ALA A 257 -15.88 11.88 -8.84
CA ALA A 257 -15.40 12.54 -7.61
C ALA A 257 -15.02 11.55 -6.48
N ARG A 258 -15.13 10.24 -6.69
CA ARG A 258 -14.87 9.24 -5.67
C ARG A 258 -13.54 8.54 -5.92
N PHE A 259 -12.72 8.49 -4.87
CA PHE A 259 -11.49 7.71 -4.79
C PHE A 259 -11.69 6.51 -3.84
N TRP A 260 -11.14 5.37 -4.23
CA TRP A 260 -10.94 4.20 -3.39
C TRP A 260 -9.47 3.79 -3.45
N GLY A 261 -8.93 3.28 -2.34
CA GLY A 261 -7.72 2.48 -2.46
C GLY A 261 -8.04 1.18 -3.20
N ALA A 262 -7.18 0.74 -4.12
CA ALA A 262 -7.51 -0.38 -4.97
C ALA A 262 -6.34 -1.31 -5.26
N THR A 263 -6.66 -2.57 -5.54
CA THR A 263 -5.72 -3.57 -6.06
C THR A 263 -6.29 -4.35 -7.24
N TRP A 264 -5.42 -4.82 -8.13
CA TRP A 264 -5.76 -5.69 -9.27
C TRP A 264 -4.90 -6.95 -9.20
N GLU A 265 -5.52 -8.05 -8.77
CA GLU A 265 -4.79 -9.22 -8.30
C GLU A 265 -4.92 -10.39 -9.27
N PRO A 266 -3.84 -10.74 -10.00
CA PRO A 266 -3.79 -11.96 -10.77
C PRO A 266 -3.77 -13.18 -9.84
N PRO A 267 -4.05 -14.40 -10.33
CA PRO A 267 -4.09 -15.62 -9.51
C PRO A 267 -2.87 -15.85 -8.63
N TRP A 268 -1.66 -15.54 -9.12
CA TRP A 268 -0.43 -15.73 -8.36
C TRP A 268 -0.28 -14.74 -7.18
N GLY A 269 -0.97 -13.59 -7.23
CA GLY A 269 -0.99 -12.54 -6.21
C GLY A 269 -2.14 -12.67 -5.20
N GLN A 270 -3.01 -13.69 -5.34
CA GLN A 270 -4.19 -13.85 -4.49
C GLN A 270 -3.88 -14.42 -3.10
N GLU A 271 -2.92 -13.84 -2.40
CA GLU A 271 -2.39 -14.31 -1.12
C GLU A 271 -1.95 -13.15 -0.22
N ALA A 272 -1.74 -13.42 1.06
CA ALA A 272 -1.64 -12.37 2.07
C ALA A 272 -0.44 -11.43 1.88
N SER A 273 0.73 -11.91 1.45
CA SER A 273 1.93 -11.06 1.28
C SER A 273 1.76 -10.05 0.14
N THR A 274 1.27 -10.51 -1.01
CA THR A 274 0.94 -9.63 -2.14
C THR A 274 -0.15 -8.62 -1.75
N TYR A 275 -1.28 -9.08 -1.18
CA TYR A 275 -2.34 -8.14 -0.77
C TYR A 275 -1.84 -7.09 0.23
N VAL A 276 -1.02 -7.45 1.22
CA VAL A 276 -0.54 -6.44 2.18
C VAL A 276 0.48 -5.50 1.55
N HIS A 277 1.21 -5.92 0.51
CA HIS A 277 2.04 -5.03 -0.31
C HIS A 277 1.14 -4.04 -1.07
N GLU A 278 0.24 -4.54 -1.91
CA GLU A 278 -0.60 -3.70 -2.79
C GLU A 278 -1.56 -2.80 -2.01
N MET A 279 -2.10 -3.30 -0.90
CA MET A 279 -2.94 -2.51 0.00
C MET A 279 -2.10 -1.52 0.82
N GLY A 280 -0.79 -1.73 0.96
CA GLY A 280 0.13 -0.73 1.50
C GLY A 280 0.19 0.52 0.62
N HIS A 281 0.23 0.35 -0.70
CA HIS A 281 0.11 1.45 -1.66
C HIS A 281 -1.23 2.19 -1.53
N SER A 282 -2.33 1.47 -1.29
CA SER A 282 -3.63 2.09 -0.99
C SER A 282 -3.64 2.96 0.27
N LEU A 283 -2.71 2.75 1.20
CA LEU A 283 -2.52 3.57 2.39
C LEU A 283 -1.54 4.74 2.18
N GLY A 284 -1.03 4.90 0.96
CA GLY A 284 -0.07 5.96 0.59
C GLY A 284 1.40 5.60 0.86
N LEU A 285 1.71 4.32 1.08
CA LEU A 285 3.10 3.88 1.19
C LEU A 285 3.71 3.71 -0.21
N PRO A 286 4.90 4.26 -0.51
CA PRO A 286 5.71 3.81 -1.63
C PRO A 286 6.39 2.48 -1.27
N HIS A 287 7.16 1.92 -2.21
CA HIS A 287 8.19 0.95 -1.83
C HIS A 287 9.10 1.54 -0.74
N SER A 288 9.74 0.71 0.09
CA SER A 288 10.87 1.21 0.87
C SER A 288 12.06 1.53 -0.05
N GLY A 289 13.01 2.30 0.47
CA GLY A 289 14.16 2.71 -0.31
C GLY A 289 15.11 1.54 -0.57
N TRP A 290 15.68 1.50 -1.75
CA TRP A 290 16.63 0.48 -2.19
C TRP A 290 18.07 0.98 -2.12
N ARG A 291 19.00 0.07 -1.82
CA ARG A 291 20.42 0.34 -1.64
C ARG A 291 21.28 -0.21 -2.77
N TYR A 292 20.96 -1.40 -3.27
CA TYR A 292 21.78 -2.20 -4.16
C TYR A 292 21.06 -2.62 -5.44
N PHE A 293 19.80 -3.02 -5.34
CA PHE A 293 18.95 -3.41 -6.46
C PHE A 293 17.47 -3.22 -6.10
N ALA A 294 16.58 -3.29 -7.08
CA ALA A 294 15.15 -3.16 -6.81
C ALA A 294 14.65 -4.32 -5.94
N TYR A 295 13.88 -4.01 -4.89
CA TYR A 295 13.39 -5.01 -3.91
C TYR A 295 14.54 -5.74 -3.18
N ASP A 296 15.56 -5.02 -2.74
CA ASP A 296 16.74 -5.63 -2.12
C ASP A 296 16.59 -5.99 -0.64
N SER A 297 15.52 -5.56 0.04
CA SER A 297 15.33 -5.81 1.48
C SER A 297 14.25 -6.84 1.76
N GLY A 298 14.60 -7.89 2.51
CA GLY A 298 13.63 -8.87 3.02
C GLY A 298 13.00 -8.51 4.37
N HIS A 299 13.31 -7.32 4.91
CA HIS A 299 12.84 -6.84 6.22
C HIS A 299 11.63 -5.91 6.14
N ASP A 300 11.08 -5.71 4.94
CA ASP A 300 9.92 -4.87 4.68
C ASP A 300 9.06 -5.47 3.58
N GLU A 301 7.76 -5.58 3.81
CA GLU A 301 6.81 -6.03 2.79
C GLU A 301 6.66 -5.01 1.67
N MET A 302 7.00 -3.72 1.85
CA MET A 302 7.07 -2.74 0.75
C MET A 302 8.41 -2.80 -0.01
N SER A 303 9.19 -3.88 0.16
CA SER A 303 10.36 -4.25 -0.66
C SER A 303 10.19 -5.71 -1.07
N ALA A 304 11.25 -6.51 -1.16
CA ALA A 304 11.12 -7.94 -1.47
C ALA A 304 10.26 -8.70 -0.46
N GLY A 305 10.17 -8.19 0.78
CA GLY A 305 9.59 -8.92 1.89
C GLY A 305 10.34 -10.22 2.17
N SER A 306 9.80 -10.98 3.11
CA SER A 306 10.27 -12.34 3.37
C SER A 306 9.08 -13.22 3.71
N ARG A 307 9.29 -14.53 3.75
CA ARG A 307 8.21 -15.49 3.93
C ARG A 307 8.47 -16.30 5.18
N ALA A 308 7.56 -16.24 6.14
CA ALA A 308 7.63 -17.10 7.33
C ALA A 308 7.10 -18.52 7.03
N ALA A 309 6.19 -18.63 6.06
CA ALA A 309 5.67 -19.91 5.56
C ALA A 309 5.19 -19.75 4.11
N THR A 310 5.24 -20.83 3.34
CA THR A 310 4.67 -20.92 2.00
C THR A 310 3.93 -22.24 1.87
N ILE A 311 2.69 -22.20 1.36
CA ILE A 311 1.89 -23.39 1.07
C ILE A 311 1.28 -23.29 -0.33
N GLN A 312 1.15 -24.41 -1.02
CA GLN A 312 0.31 -24.45 -2.22
C GLN A 312 -1.17 -24.33 -1.81
N CYS A 313 -1.90 -23.42 -2.43
CA CYS A 313 -3.29 -23.08 -2.05
C CYS A 313 -4.27 -23.05 -3.21
N GLY A 314 -3.81 -23.28 -4.43
CA GLY A 314 -4.65 -23.38 -5.62
C GLY A 314 -3.84 -23.74 -6.86
N SER A 315 -4.51 -23.67 -8.01
CA SER A 315 -3.91 -23.77 -9.33
C SER A 315 -4.80 -23.08 -10.35
N TYR A 316 -4.23 -22.68 -11.48
CA TYR A 316 -4.95 -22.06 -12.59
C TYR A 316 -4.23 -22.34 -13.91
N ASP A 317 -4.93 -22.17 -15.03
CA ASP A 317 -4.38 -22.28 -16.37
C ASP A 317 -3.85 -20.92 -16.79
N SER A 318 -2.55 -20.72 -16.59
CA SER A 318 -1.86 -19.44 -16.80
C SER A 318 -1.67 -19.15 -18.28
N VAL A 319 -2.14 -17.98 -18.72
CA VAL A 319 -1.86 -17.47 -20.07
C VAL A 319 -0.43 -16.95 -20.21
N ASN A 320 0.18 -16.45 -19.13
CA ASN A 320 1.51 -15.86 -19.19
C ASN A 320 2.64 -16.87 -19.05
N PHE A 321 2.41 -17.99 -18.38
CA PHE A 321 3.41 -19.03 -18.11
C PHE A 321 3.10 -20.35 -18.83
N GLY A 322 2.17 -20.35 -19.78
CA GLY A 322 1.98 -21.40 -20.79
C GLY A 322 1.62 -22.79 -20.25
N GLY A 323 1.16 -22.87 -19.00
CA GLY A 323 1.05 -24.14 -18.27
C GLY A 323 -0.36 -24.38 -17.73
N PRO A 324 -1.05 -25.46 -18.14
CA PRO A 324 -2.24 -25.90 -17.41
C PRO A 324 -1.85 -26.28 -15.98
N ASN A 325 -2.74 -26.05 -15.02
CA ASN A 325 -2.53 -26.34 -13.60
C ASN A 325 -1.26 -25.68 -12.99
N THR A 326 -0.97 -24.44 -13.37
CA THR A 326 0.09 -23.64 -12.72
C THR A 326 -0.22 -23.50 -11.23
N PRO A 327 0.67 -23.95 -10.32
CA PRO A 327 0.40 -23.94 -8.87
C PRO A 327 0.41 -22.51 -8.31
N ILE A 328 -0.58 -22.22 -7.47
CA ILE A 328 -0.64 -20.97 -6.70
C ILE A 328 -0.08 -21.23 -5.30
N PHE A 329 0.85 -20.38 -4.89
CA PHE A 329 1.48 -20.43 -3.56
C PHE A 329 1.02 -19.26 -2.72
N CYS A 330 0.52 -19.54 -1.52
CA CYS A 330 0.14 -18.55 -0.53
C CYS A 330 1.23 -18.41 0.52
N ASN A 331 1.60 -17.17 0.84
CA ASN A 331 2.68 -16.88 1.76
C ASN A 331 2.16 -16.29 3.08
N GLU A 332 2.82 -16.61 4.19
CA GLU A 332 2.77 -15.79 5.40
C GLU A 332 3.81 -14.69 5.27
N PRO A 333 3.41 -13.40 5.28
CA PRO A 333 4.34 -12.27 5.32
C PRO A 333 5.33 -12.43 6.48
N GLY A 334 6.59 -12.13 6.22
CA GLY A 334 7.70 -12.40 7.13
C GLY A 334 8.56 -11.19 7.42
N GLY A 335 8.45 -10.12 6.62
CA GLY A 335 9.19 -8.88 6.78
C GLY A 335 8.43 -7.80 7.53
N GLY A 336 7.09 -7.83 7.51
CA GLY A 336 6.26 -6.81 8.15
C GLY A 336 6.46 -5.43 7.52
N TYR A 337 5.97 -4.36 8.14
CA TYR A 337 6.35 -3.01 7.72
C TYR A 337 7.50 -2.47 8.55
N ILE A 338 8.38 -1.69 7.92
CA ILE A 338 9.41 -0.91 8.62
C ILE A 338 8.80 0.20 9.46
N MET A 339 9.48 0.58 10.54
CA MET A 339 8.98 1.59 11.48
C MET A 339 8.83 2.98 10.84
N ALA A 340 9.54 3.29 9.77
CA ALA A 340 9.32 4.53 9.02
C ALA A 340 7.90 4.59 8.42
N HIS A 341 7.43 3.48 7.82
CA HIS A 341 6.07 3.35 7.30
C HIS A 341 5.04 3.35 8.43
N GLN A 342 5.27 2.58 9.49
CA GLN A 342 4.34 2.55 10.62
C GLN A 342 4.21 3.91 11.33
N ASP A 343 5.30 4.68 11.43
CA ASP A 343 5.27 6.05 11.99
C ASP A 343 4.46 6.99 11.08
N HIS A 344 4.70 6.93 9.77
CA HIS A 344 4.01 7.73 8.78
C HIS A 344 2.49 7.47 8.77
N LEU A 345 2.08 6.22 8.98
CA LEU A 345 0.67 5.82 9.07
C LEU A 345 0.01 6.13 10.42
N GLY A 346 0.76 6.67 11.39
CA GLY A 346 0.25 6.98 12.73
C GLY A 346 0.11 5.76 13.64
N TRP A 347 0.74 4.63 13.31
CA TRP A 347 0.58 3.39 14.07
C TRP A 347 1.40 3.36 15.35
N ILE A 348 2.54 4.04 15.39
CA ILE A 348 3.42 4.05 16.57
C ILE A 348 2.93 5.08 17.59
N PRO A 349 2.53 4.68 18.82
CA PRO A 349 2.18 5.65 19.85
C PRO A 349 3.39 6.50 20.26
N ALA A 350 3.18 7.79 20.56
CA ALA A 350 4.25 8.69 20.99
C ALA A 350 5.06 8.16 22.19
N ALA A 351 4.42 7.47 23.15
CA ALA A 351 5.08 6.86 24.31
C ALA A 351 6.01 5.68 23.97
N ARG A 352 5.97 5.20 22.71
CA ARG A 352 6.78 4.09 22.18
C ARG A 352 7.80 4.58 21.16
N LYS A 353 7.91 5.90 20.99
CA LYS A 353 8.84 6.58 20.09
C LYS A 353 9.75 7.48 20.92
N ALA A 354 11.05 7.44 20.66
CA ALA A 354 11.99 8.43 21.19
C ALA A 354 12.56 9.27 20.06
N VAL A 355 12.81 10.56 20.33
CA VAL A 355 13.44 11.49 19.37
C VAL A 355 14.77 11.98 19.93
N VAL A 356 15.83 11.86 19.13
CA VAL A 356 17.18 12.33 19.42
C VAL A 356 17.47 13.55 18.53
N SER A 357 17.17 14.74 19.04
CA SER A 357 17.40 16.00 18.34
C SER A 357 18.66 16.74 18.83
N ALA A 358 18.94 16.68 20.13
CA ALA A 358 20.10 17.32 20.73
C ALA A 358 21.38 16.49 20.58
N LYS A 359 22.53 17.17 20.54
CA LYS A 359 23.85 16.54 20.65
C LYS A 359 23.98 15.80 21.97
N GLY A 360 24.79 14.74 21.97
CA GLY A 360 25.09 13.94 23.14
C GLY A 360 24.82 12.45 22.92
N THR A 361 24.89 11.71 24.02
CA THR A 361 24.79 10.25 24.02
C THR A 361 23.62 9.81 24.87
N LYS A 362 22.74 8.99 24.30
CA LYS A 362 21.60 8.38 24.99
C LYS A 362 21.60 6.88 24.81
N THR A 363 21.05 6.15 25.76
CA THR A 363 20.87 4.69 25.65
C THR A 363 19.40 4.34 25.78
N PHE A 364 18.94 3.49 24.87
CA PHE A 364 17.55 3.08 24.73
C PHE A 364 17.42 1.57 24.88
N SER A 365 16.24 1.13 25.32
CA SER A 365 15.81 -0.26 25.21
C SER A 365 14.70 -0.32 24.18
N ILE A 366 15.00 -0.92 23.04
CA ILE A 366 14.10 -1.02 21.89
C ILE A 366 13.62 -2.47 21.82
N GLU A 367 12.32 -2.69 21.84
CA GLU A 367 11.72 -4.01 21.69
C GLU A 367 11.39 -4.29 20.22
N ALA A 368 11.40 -5.56 19.83
CA ALA A 368 11.10 -5.97 18.47
C ALA A 368 9.74 -5.47 17.98
N ASN A 369 9.70 -5.15 16.69
CA ASN A 369 8.59 -4.47 16.03
C ASN A 369 7.29 -5.27 16.10
N ALA A 370 7.30 -6.53 15.64
CA ALA A 370 6.11 -7.37 15.58
C ALA A 370 5.56 -7.85 16.94
N LEU A 371 6.22 -7.52 18.06
CA LEU A 371 5.65 -7.79 19.39
C LEU A 371 4.50 -6.84 19.71
N PRO A 372 3.49 -7.26 20.49
CA PRO A 372 2.46 -6.36 21.01
C PRO A 372 3.06 -5.15 21.72
N LEU A 373 2.29 -4.06 21.81
CA LEU A 373 2.72 -2.86 22.53
C LEU A 373 2.97 -3.18 24.00
N GLY A 374 4.25 -3.17 24.40
CA GLY A 374 4.69 -3.31 25.78
C GLY A 374 4.96 -1.96 26.41
N GLY A 375 5.86 -1.93 27.39
CA GLY A 375 6.37 -0.71 28.03
C GLY A 375 7.61 -0.10 27.37
N LYS A 376 8.16 -0.72 26.32
CA LYS A 376 9.44 -0.33 25.70
C LYS A 376 9.23 0.47 24.42
N LEU A 377 10.33 0.98 23.87
CA LEU A 377 10.30 1.72 22.61
C LEU A 377 10.23 0.75 21.42
N LYS A 378 9.48 1.13 20.39
CA LYS A 378 9.48 0.47 19.07
C LYS A 378 10.41 1.18 18.09
N LEU A 379 10.53 2.50 18.23
CA LEU A 379 11.24 3.36 17.29
C LEU A 379 12.08 4.41 18.04
N VAL A 380 13.30 4.60 17.56
CA VAL A 380 14.08 5.81 17.86
C VAL A 380 14.29 6.58 16.56
N VAL A 381 13.91 7.86 16.55
CA VAL A 381 14.17 8.81 15.45
C VAL A 381 15.36 9.67 15.81
N VAL A 382 16.34 9.79 14.92
CA VAL A 382 17.51 10.67 15.07
C VAL A 382 17.39 11.80 14.06
N CYS A 383 17.21 13.03 14.55
CA CYS A 383 17.12 14.21 13.70
C CYS A 383 18.50 14.56 13.14
N LEU A 384 18.57 14.95 11.88
CA LEU A 384 19.81 15.43 11.27
C LEU A 384 19.94 16.94 11.51
N ALA A 385 21.19 17.43 11.59
CA ALA A 385 21.45 18.82 11.93
C ALA A 385 20.96 19.76 10.81
N GLY A 386 20.10 20.72 11.15
CA GLY A 386 19.54 21.68 10.20
C GLY A 386 18.38 21.16 9.36
N GLU A 387 17.96 19.90 9.56
CA GLU A 387 16.97 19.25 8.72
C GLU A 387 15.60 19.06 9.40
N PRO A 388 14.50 19.04 8.63
CA PRO A 388 13.18 18.64 9.13
C PRO A 388 13.16 17.19 9.63
N CYS A 389 12.53 16.92 10.79
CA CYS A 389 12.66 15.65 11.51
C CYS A 389 11.30 14.97 11.77
N ALA A 390 10.44 14.91 10.76
CA ALA A 390 9.17 14.21 10.85
C ALA A 390 8.78 13.58 9.51
N SER A 391 8.16 12.39 9.58
CA SER A 391 7.54 11.68 8.47
C SER A 391 6.29 12.37 7.91
N SER A 392 5.73 13.33 8.65
CA SER A 392 4.62 14.17 8.20
C SER A 392 5.07 15.38 7.36
N GLN A 393 6.38 15.66 7.30
CA GLN A 393 6.95 16.74 6.49
C GLN A 393 7.39 16.19 5.14
N SER A 394 6.96 16.83 4.06
CA SER A 394 7.27 16.40 2.68
C SER A 394 8.76 16.33 2.36
N ASN A 395 9.59 17.09 3.09
CA ASN A 395 11.04 17.12 2.99
C ASN A 395 11.75 16.63 4.27
N GLY A 396 11.12 15.75 5.06
CA GLY A 396 11.75 15.15 6.24
C GLY A 396 13.09 14.48 5.91
N ARG A 397 14.12 14.68 6.75
CA ARG A 397 15.41 13.99 6.74
C ARG A 397 15.81 13.54 8.15
N PHE A 398 15.81 12.24 8.37
CA PHE A 398 16.13 11.67 9.68
C PHE A 398 16.57 10.22 9.54
N LEU A 399 17.13 9.67 10.62
CA LEU A 399 17.33 8.24 10.73
C LEU A 399 16.25 7.61 11.59
N THR A 400 15.78 6.42 11.22
CA THR A 400 14.98 5.57 12.10
C THR A 400 15.80 4.38 12.56
N ILE A 401 15.64 4.00 13.82
CA ILE A 401 16.28 2.83 14.43
C ILE A 401 15.17 1.95 15.01
N GLU A 402 15.12 0.71 14.57
CA GLU A 402 14.10 -0.28 14.94
C GLU A 402 14.74 -1.65 15.22
N VAL A 403 13.95 -2.61 15.69
CA VAL A 403 14.41 -3.97 15.98
C VAL A 403 13.54 -5.00 15.29
N LYS A 404 14.16 -5.90 14.53
CA LYS A 404 13.49 -7.02 13.86
C LYS A 404 13.96 -8.35 14.45
N THR A 405 13.02 -9.23 14.80
CA THR A 405 13.27 -10.58 15.33
C THR A 405 12.22 -11.57 14.83
N ARG A 406 12.56 -12.85 14.72
CA ARG A 406 11.68 -13.91 14.22
C ARG A 406 10.72 -14.49 15.27
N THR A 407 10.62 -13.83 16.41
CA THR A 407 9.85 -14.32 17.57
C THR A 407 8.35 -14.07 17.46
N ALA A 408 7.91 -13.18 16.56
CA ALA A 408 6.52 -12.83 16.37
C ALA A 408 6.08 -12.94 14.90
N LYS A 409 4.82 -13.36 14.67
CA LYS A 409 4.21 -13.35 13.32
C LYS A 409 4.41 -12.00 12.64
N PHE A 410 4.64 -12.06 11.33
CA PHE A 410 4.94 -10.96 10.41
C PHE A 410 6.34 -10.35 10.50
N ASP A 411 7.18 -10.73 11.47
CA ASP A 411 8.65 -10.61 11.37
C ASP A 411 9.31 -12.02 11.34
N GLY A 412 8.52 -13.09 11.30
CA GLY A 412 8.99 -14.48 11.44
C GLY A 412 9.92 -14.95 10.30
N GLY A 413 9.89 -14.26 9.16
CA GLY A 413 10.68 -14.58 7.97
C GLY A 413 11.92 -13.72 7.77
N VAL A 414 12.18 -12.72 8.64
CA VAL A 414 13.25 -11.75 8.37
C VAL A 414 14.61 -12.43 8.11
N PRO A 415 15.37 -11.99 7.10
CA PRO A 415 16.66 -12.62 6.75
C PRO A 415 17.74 -12.53 7.84
N SER A 416 17.70 -11.50 8.68
CA SER A 416 18.60 -11.33 9.84
C SER A 416 17.88 -10.65 11.01
N GLU A 417 18.27 -10.98 12.25
CA GLU A 417 17.72 -10.38 13.46
C GLU A 417 18.67 -9.32 14.04
N GLY A 418 18.13 -8.21 14.51
CA GLY A 418 18.94 -7.16 15.09
C GLY A 418 18.34 -5.78 15.00
N VAL A 419 19.20 -4.79 15.17
CA VAL A 419 18.85 -3.38 14.96
C VAL A 419 18.91 -3.07 13.48
N VAL A 420 17.84 -2.51 12.94
CA VAL A 420 17.76 -2.03 11.55
C VAL A 420 17.73 -0.51 11.57
N ILE A 421 18.48 0.12 10.65
CA ILE A 421 18.59 1.58 10.55
C ILE A 421 18.22 2.00 9.14
N HIS A 422 17.32 2.97 9.00
CA HIS A 422 16.97 3.57 7.71
C HIS A 422 17.36 5.05 7.67
N ASN A 423 17.88 5.49 6.52
CA ASN A 423 17.97 6.89 6.13
C ASN A 423 16.67 7.31 5.43
N VAL A 424 15.86 8.09 6.14
CA VAL A 424 14.55 8.54 5.65
C VAL A 424 14.68 9.91 5.00
N GLN A 425 14.24 9.99 3.73
CA GLN A 425 14.16 11.22 2.96
C GLN A 425 12.81 11.25 2.23
N MET A 426 11.86 12.05 2.73
CA MET A 426 10.43 11.97 2.32
C MET A 426 10.15 12.36 0.85
N ASP A 427 11.13 12.95 0.17
CA ASP A 427 11.18 13.37 -1.23
C ASP A 427 12.41 12.78 -1.95
N ARG A 428 12.93 11.63 -1.48
CA ARG A 428 14.12 10.95 -2.03
C ARG A 428 14.05 10.81 -3.55
N ALA A 429 14.96 11.42 -4.29
CA ALA A 429 14.99 11.26 -5.75
C ALA A 429 15.00 9.78 -6.19
N PRO A 430 14.36 9.44 -7.32
CA PRO A 430 14.36 8.09 -7.86
C PRO A 430 15.77 7.50 -8.01
N VAL A 431 15.88 6.18 -7.85
CA VAL A 431 17.16 5.47 -8.00
C VAL A 431 17.41 5.10 -9.45
N SER A 432 18.67 4.85 -9.79
CA SER A 432 19.06 4.39 -11.13
C SER A 432 20.32 3.55 -11.07
N GLY A 433 20.56 2.74 -12.09
CA GLY A 433 21.74 1.90 -12.23
C GLY A 433 21.41 0.53 -12.81
N ALA A 434 22.44 -0.22 -13.22
CA ALA A 434 22.28 -1.49 -13.94
C ALA A 434 21.59 -2.60 -13.13
N CYS A 435 21.64 -2.53 -11.79
CA CYS A 435 20.99 -3.51 -10.91
C CYS A 435 19.54 -3.15 -10.55
N TYR A 436 19.06 -1.99 -10.99
CA TYR A 436 17.69 -1.56 -10.76
C TYR A 436 16.89 -1.79 -12.04
N PHE A 437 15.86 -2.63 -11.96
CA PHE A 437 14.98 -2.83 -13.11
C PHE A 437 14.02 -1.65 -13.33
N ASN A 438 13.75 -0.86 -12.29
CA ASN A 438 13.01 0.40 -12.35
C ASN A 438 13.57 1.43 -11.35
N ASP A 439 13.00 2.62 -11.29
CA ASP A 439 13.46 3.75 -10.47
C ASP A 439 12.61 4.02 -9.20
N GLN A 440 11.65 3.15 -8.88
CA GLN A 440 10.56 3.38 -7.91
C GLN A 440 10.94 3.19 -6.42
N SER A 441 12.20 3.45 -6.07
CA SER A 441 12.67 3.41 -4.70
C SER A 441 12.01 4.50 -3.86
N GLY A 442 11.46 4.16 -2.68
CA GLY A 442 10.81 5.16 -1.83
C GLY A 442 11.71 5.73 -0.74
N TRP A 443 11.09 6.38 0.26
CA TRP A 443 11.78 7.35 1.13
C TRP A 443 12.78 6.75 2.13
N ALA A 444 12.62 5.48 2.54
CA ALA A 444 13.35 4.89 3.66
C ALA A 444 14.38 3.87 3.18
N MET A 445 15.61 4.33 2.91
CA MET A 445 16.69 3.48 2.44
C MET A 445 17.43 2.85 3.63
N PRO A 446 17.58 1.51 3.71
CA PRO A 446 18.27 0.85 4.80
C PRO A 446 19.79 1.08 4.73
N TYR A 447 20.43 1.07 5.90
CA TYR A 447 21.87 0.92 6.02
C TYR A 447 22.25 -0.55 6.15
N ASP A 448 23.25 -0.93 5.37
CA ASP A 448 23.85 -2.25 5.40
C ASP A 448 24.80 -2.40 6.60
N ALA A 449 24.66 -3.49 7.37
CA ALA A 449 25.53 -3.81 8.49
C ALA A 449 26.84 -4.49 8.09
N VAL A 450 26.93 -5.02 6.86
CA VAL A 450 28.09 -5.73 6.32
C VAL A 450 28.48 -5.13 4.96
N PRO A 451 28.82 -3.83 4.92
CA PRO A 451 29.11 -3.17 3.66
C PRO A 451 30.29 -3.84 2.92
N GLY A 452 30.15 -3.97 1.60
CA GLY A 452 31.18 -4.50 0.71
C GLY A 452 30.99 -5.96 0.31
N ASP A 453 29.90 -6.61 0.72
CA ASP A 453 29.52 -7.96 0.30
C ASP A 453 28.61 -7.99 -0.95
N TRP A 454 28.27 -6.82 -1.50
CA TRP A 454 27.56 -6.64 -2.76
C TRP A 454 28.50 -6.17 -3.88
N ASN A 455 28.45 -6.84 -5.03
CA ASN A 455 29.14 -6.46 -6.25
C ASN A 455 28.17 -5.80 -7.24
N ALA A 456 28.26 -4.47 -7.35
CA ALA A 456 27.41 -3.69 -8.24
C ALA A 456 27.68 -3.93 -9.74
N SER A 457 28.85 -4.45 -10.12
CA SER A 457 29.17 -4.73 -11.53
C SER A 457 28.51 -6.00 -12.05
N SER A 458 28.29 -6.97 -11.16
CA SER A 458 27.62 -8.25 -11.49
C SER A 458 26.22 -8.38 -10.89
N CYS A 459 25.76 -7.37 -10.16
CA CYS A 459 24.52 -7.39 -9.40
C CYS A 459 24.36 -8.66 -8.57
N SER A 460 25.39 -9.00 -7.79
CA SER A 460 25.43 -10.23 -7.00
C SER A 460 26.11 -10.03 -5.64
N GLY A 461 25.78 -10.89 -4.68
CA GLY A 461 26.27 -10.80 -3.31
C GLY A 461 25.14 -10.98 -2.30
N GLU A 462 25.46 -10.83 -1.02
CA GLU A 462 24.48 -10.94 0.08
C GLU A 462 23.65 -9.66 0.21
N GLY A 463 24.28 -8.49 0.05
CA GLY A 463 23.60 -7.20 0.10
C GLY A 463 22.84 -7.04 1.40
N LEU A 464 21.52 -6.81 1.35
CA LEU A 464 20.74 -6.52 2.56
C LEU A 464 20.19 -7.76 3.29
N VAL A 465 20.53 -8.98 2.88
CA VAL A 465 20.14 -10.20 3.60
C VAL A 465 20.64 -10.17 5.06
N ASN A 466 21.79 -9.55 5.31
CA ASN A 466 22.43 -9.43 6.63
C ASN A 466 22.39 -7.99 7.20
N LEU A 467 21.45 -7.15 6.76
CA LEU A 467 21.43 -5.71 7.10
C LEU A 467 21.31 -5.40 8.60
N ALA A 468 20.86 -6.35 9.43
CA ALA A 468 20.60 -6.12 10.85
C ALA A 468 21.88 -6.13 11.71
N TYR A 469 22.07 -5.09 12.51
CA TYR A 469 23.19 -4.94 13.42
C TYR A 469 22.97 -5.79 14.69
N ALA A 470 23.78 -6.84 14.84
CA ALA A 470 23.81 -7.70 16.02
C ALA A 470 24.51 -7.03 17.23
N PRO A 471 24.35 -7.55 18.47
CA PRO A 471 25.10 -7.07 19.62
C PRO A 471 26.61 -7.01 19.39
N GLY A 472 27.26 -5.94 19.83
CA GLY A 472 28.67 -5.63 19.58
C GLY A 472 28.93 -4.89 18.26
N LYS A 473 27.95 -4.82 17.35
CA LYS A 473 28.08 -4.06 16.09
C LYS A 473 27.78 -2.58 16.30
N THR A 474 28.37 -1.76 15.43
CA THR A 474 28.25 -0.31 15.46
C THR A 474 28.00 0.22 14.07
N PHE A 475 26.96 1.02 13.91
CA PHE A 475 26.80 1.93 12.78
C PHE A 475 27.48 3.25 13.12
N ASN A 476 28.27 3.80 12.20
CA ASN A 476 28.96 5.07 12.40
C ASN A 476 29.01 5.85 11.10
N ASP A 477 28.22 6.92 11.03
CA ASP A 477 28.22 7.87 9.91
C ASP A 477 28.72 9.23 10.42
N ALA A 478 30.02 9.48 10.21
CA ALA A 478 30.67 10.72 10.61
C ALA A 478 30.18 11.94 9.80
N ALA A 479 29.68 11.72 8.58
CA ALA A 479 29.11 12.78 7.76
C ALA A 479 27.81 13.28 8.39
N LEU A 480 26.94 12.37 8.82
CA LEU A 480 25.73 12.69 9.58
C LEU A 480 25.99 13.07 11.03
N GLY A 481 27.16 12.72 11.57
CA GLY A 481 27.48 12.92 12.98
C GLY A 481 26.66 12.00 13.88
N VAL A 482 26.35 10.78 13.43
CA VAL A 482 25.56 9.79 14.17
C VAL A 482 26.33 8.49 14.32
N LYS A 483 26.37 7.98 15.55
CA LYS A 483 26.90 6.67 15.89
C LYS A 483 25.86 5.88 16.68
N VAL A 484 25.59 4.64 16.28
CA VAL A 484 24.63 3.73 16.92
C VAL A 484 25.35 2.45 17.30
N GLU A 485 25.46 2.17 18.60
CA GLU A 485 26.12 0.99 19.14
C GLU A 485 25.06 0.02 19.69
N VAL A 486 25.06 -1.21 19.19
CA VAL A 486 24.17 -2.27 19.70
C VAL A 486 24.88 -2.95 20.87
N LEU A 487 24.52 -2.58 22.10
CA LEU A 487 25.28 -2.99 23.29
C LEU A 487 25.01 -4.43 23.70
N SER A 488 23.72 -4.81 23.78
CA SER A 488 23.31 -6.14 24.22
C SER A 488 21.88 -6.47 23.78
N ARG A 489 21.54 -7.76 23.81
CA ARG A 489 20.18 -8.29 23.60
C ARG A 489 19.76 -9.05 24.87
N LYS A 490 18.50 -8.87 25.31
CA LYS A 490 17.84 -9.71 26.31
C LYS A 490 16.46 -10.08 25.80
N GLY A 491 16.29 -11.33 25.36
CA GLY A 491 15.08 -11.74 24.63
C GLY A 491 14.92 -10.91 23.37
N ASP A 492 13.77 -10.30 23.17
CA ASP A 492 13.45 -9.45 22.01
C ASP A 492 13.69 -7.96 22.24
N VAL A 493 14.47 -7.62 23.28
CA VAL A 493 14.81 -6.23 23.61
C VAL A 493 16.31 -6.02 23.40
N TYR A 494 16.64 -5.01 22.60
CA TYR A 494 18.00 -4.58 22.33
C TYR A 494 18.30 -3.29 23.08
N LYS A 495 19.46 -3.27 23.75
CA LYS A 495 20.00 -2.07 24.38
C LYS A 495 20.90 -1.36 23.39
N VAL A 496 20.50 -0.17 22.95
CA VAL A 496 21.16 0.58 21.88
C VAL A 496 21.63 1.92 22.40
N ARG A 497 22.88 2.29 22.17
CA ARG A 497 23.41 3.61 22.48
C ARG A 497 23.50 4.44 21.21
N VAL A 498 22.89 5.61 21.21
CA VAL A 498 22.91 6.56 20.10
C VAL A 498 23.70 7.78 20.55
N THR A 499 24.71 8.14 19.76
CA THR A 499 25.51 9.35 19.93
C THR A 499 25.29 10.25 18.72
N LYS A 500 24.89 11.50 18.98
CA LYS A 500 24.76 12.56 17.98
C LYS A 500 25.79 13.66 18.26
N SER A 501 26.68 13.93 17.32
CA SER A 501 27.78 14.91 17.47
C SER A 501 27.56 16.22 16.69
N LYS A 502 26.71 16.20 15.67
CA LYS A 502 26.35 17.37 14.85
C LYS A 502 25.00 17.96 15.22
#